data_AF-A0AA40DZI5-F1
#
_entry.id   AF-A0AA40DZI5-F1
#
_cell.length_a   1.000
_cell.length_b   1.000
_cell.length_c   1.000
_cell.angle_alpha   90.00
_cell.angle_beta   90.00
_cell.angle_gamma   90.00
#
_symmetry.space_group_name_H-M   'P 1'
#
loop_
_entity.id
_entity.type
_entity.pdbx_description
1 polymer ?
#
loop_
_entity_poly.entity_id
_entity_poly.type
_entity_poly.pdbx_seq_one_letter_code
_entity_poly.pdbx_strand_id
1 'polypeptide(L)'
;MPALGEVMRKLNPWYHEGRLSRSLPRYEPPAPPPISTAAASVLIVVYALVYFLPFYASPTTRPSPTLSRDAPSVIRARIRSVSISCLLCCAATLAVLTRGGAHVSPADVLHLMGLWPPALADTARAVLLTALLFAGPLFAYFVVDAGWREWLRLEPVLALWGDWMTWRNIVAGPVTEEVLFRAASVPLMLVARTPVRQTIFLSPVLFGLAHVHHFYEFRLTQPQVSVAAAVLRSVFQLGFTTLFGAYATFLFVRTGSLPAVCAVHAFCNCMGLPRLWGRVQPQVPDDDPAPLRRRDEQRPSTGAVWLWTAAYYVLLVAGATAWWKNIWALTESPNALVSDLAFTAT
;
A
#
# COMPACT_ATOMS: atom_id res chain seq x y z
N MET A 1 28.03 18.46 17.26
CA MET A 1 26.78 17.97 16.63
C MET A 1 26.41 16.69 17.35
N PRO A 2 25.25 16.59 18.02
CA PRO A 2 24.82 15.29 18.52
C PRO A 2 24.76 14.34 17.33
N ALA A 3 25.38 13.17 17.44
CA ALA A 3 25.37 12.17 16.39
C ALA A 3 23.90 11.84 16.06
N LEU A 4 23.57 11.76 14.77
CA LEU A 4 22.21 11.51 14.25
C LEU A 4 21.48 10.41 15.07
N GLY A 5 22.18 9.34 15.45
CA GLY A 5 21.66 8.27 16.30
C GLY A 5 21.15 8.69 17.69
N GLU A 6 21.71 9.71 18.34
CA GLU A 6 21.23 10.18 19.65
C GLU A 6 19.91 10.97 19.53
N VAL A 7 19.71 11.67 18.41
CA VAL A 7 18.47 12.39 18.11
C VAL A 7 17.40 11.43 17.60
N MET A 8 17.77 10.44 16.78
CA MET A 8 16.87 9.37 16.36
C MET A 8 16.36 8.55 17.55
N ARG A 9 17.21 8.28 18.56
CA ARG A 9 16.79 7.66 19.83
C ARG A 9 15.80 8.52 20.63
N LYS A 10 15.87 9.86 20.53
CA LYS A 10 14.94 10.78 21.22
C LYS A 10 13.56 10.81 20.56
N LEU A 11 13.49 10.66 19.24
CA LEU A 11 12.25 10.78 18.47
C LEU A 11 11.58 9.43 18.21
N ASN A 12 12.38 8.42 17.94
CA ASN A 12 11.94 7.09 17.63
C ASN A 12 12.51 6.12 18.67
N PRO A 13 11.72 5.71 19.66
CA PRO A 13 12.20 4.85 20.75
C PRO A 13 12.65 3.48 20.23
N TRP A 14 12.31 3.13 18.98
CA TRP A 14 12.60 1.84 18.36
C TRP A 14 13.87 1.83 17.52
N TYR A 15 14.51 3.00 17.31
CA TYR A 15 15.73 3.12 16.53
C TYR A 15 16.98 2.99 17.42
N HIS A 16 17.77 1.94 17.20
CA HIS A 16 19.07 1.74 17.83
C HIS A 16 20.12 1.48 16.75
N GLU A 17 21.13 2.33 16.64
CA GLU A 17 22.31 2.04 15.82
C GLU A 17 22.98 0.78 16.36
N GLY A 18 23.12 -0.23 15.52
CA GLY A 18 23.88 -1.43 15.84
C GLY A 18 25.36 -1.11 16.01
N ARG A 19 25.78 -0.72 17.23
CA ARG A 19 27.19 -0.80 17.69
C ARG A 19 27.26 -0.83 19.22
N LEU A 20 27.80 -1.94 19.72
CA LEU A 20 28.27 -2.07 21.10
C LEU A 20 29.47 -1.14 21.34
N SER A 21 29.30 -0.06 22.13
CA SER A 21 30.42 0.51 22.89
C SER A 21 29.99 1.28 24.15
N ARG A 22 30.40 0.71 25.29
CA ARG A 22 30.69 1.26 26.63
C ARG A 22 30.38 2.74 26.92
N SER A 23 29.36 2.95 27.76
CA SER A 23 29.45 3.56 29.11
C SER A 23 28.01 3.65 29.64
N LEU A 24 27.68 3.03 30.78
CA LEU A 24 26.30 3.05 31.32
C LEU A 24 25.94 4.47 31.76
N PRO A 25 25.01 5.16 31.08
CA PRO A 25 24.52 6.45 31.54
C PRO A 25 23.67 6.25 32.80
N ARG A 26 23.63 7.26 33.68
CA ARG A 26 22.63 7.33 34.75
C ARG A 26 21.25 7.09 34.14
N TYR A 27 20.48 6.18 34.74
CA TYR A 27 19.11 5.89 34.32
C TYR A 27 18.23 7.10 34.67
N GLU A 28 18.12 8.04 33.75
CA GLU A 28 17.00 8.99 33.73
C GLU A 28 15.80 8.30 33.07
N PRO A 29 14.62 8.28 33.71
CA PRO A 29 13.43 7.72 33.08
C PRO A 29 13.17 8.48 31.77
N PRO A 30 12.92 7.76 30.65
CA PRO A 30 12.74 8.42 29.37
C PRO A 30 11.55 9.37 29.44
N ALA A 31 11.73 10.59 28.90
CA ALA A 31 10.67 11.58 28.81
C ALA A 31 9.38 10.94 28.24
N PRO A 32 8.19 11.32 28.71
CA PRO A 32 6.94 10.76 28.20
C PRO A 32 6.80 11.04 26.69
N PRO A 33 6.11 10.16 25.94
CA PRO A 33 5.88 10.42 24.52
C PRO A 33 5.08 11.71 24.30
N PRO A 34 5.30 12.40 23.16
CA PRO A 34 4.58 13.64 22.85
C PRO A 34 3.07 13.46 22.72
N ILE A 35 2.61 12.26 22.36
CA ILE A 35 1.19 11.88 22.30
C ILE A 35 1.01 10.45 22.82
N SER A 36 -0.19 10.11 23.27
CA SER A 36 -0.54 8.73 23.64
C SER A 36 -0.96 7.92 22.40
N THR A 37 -0.92 6.59 22.50
CA THR A 37 -1.46 5.68 21.46
C THR A 37 -2.93 5.97 21.14
N ALA A 38 -3.72 6.33 22.15
CA ALA A 38 -5.12 6.71 21.96
C ALA A 38 -5.26 8.00 21.15
N ALA A 39 -4.47 9.03 21.46
CA ALA A 39 -4.46 10.27 20.71
C ALA A 39 -3.99 10.07 19.26
N ALA A 40 -2.94 9.26 19.04
CA ALA A 40 -2.50 8.87 17.71
C ALA A 40 -3.62 8.15 16.93
N SER A 41 -4.31 7.19 17.56
CA SER A 41 -5.42 6.46 16.94
C SER A 41 -6.58 7.37 16.55
N VAL A 42 -6.95 8.32 17.42
CA VAL A 42 -7.98 9.32 17.13
C VAL A 42 -7.56 10.21 15.96
N LEU A 43 -6.31 10.68 15.91
CA LEU A 43 -5.80 11.47 14.78
C LEU A 43 -5.85 10.69 13.47
N ILE A 44 -5.51 9.40 13.48
CA ILE A 44 -5.58 8.54 12.28
C ILE A 44 -7.03 8.39 11.80
N VAL A 45 -8.00 8.23 12.71
CA VAL A 45 -9.42 8.23 12.35
C VAL A 45 -9.83 9.57 11.73
N VAL A 46 -9.40 10.70 12.32
CA VAL A 46 -9.66 12.03 11.77
C VAL A 46 -9.03 12.17 10.37
N TYR A 47 -7.80 11.71 10.16
CA TYR A 47 -7.12 11.73 8.85
C TYR A 47 -7.90 10.93 7.81
N ALA A 48 -8.39 9.74 8.17
CA ALA A 48 -9.24 8.96 7.30
C ALA A 48 -10.53 9.70 6.92
N LEU A 49 -11.20 10.34 7.88
CA LEU A 49 -12.40 11.15 7.61
C LEU A 49 -12.10 12.35 6.71
N VAL A 50 -11.01 13.08 6.98
CA VAL A 50 -10.56 14.22 6.15
C VAL A 50 -10.25 13.79 4.72
N TYR A 51 -9.81 12.55 4.51
CA TYR A 51 -9.49 12.04 3.17
C TYR A 51 -10.71 11.85 2.27
N PHE A 52 -11.79 11.24 2.78
CA PHE A 52 -12.93 10.86 1.93
C PHE A 52 -14.18 11.74 2.11
N LEU A 53 -14.41 12.34 3.28
CA LEU A 53 -15.59 13.19 3.50
C LEU A 53 -15.69 14.37 2.53
N PRO A 54 -14.60 15.03 2.10
CA PRO A 54 -14.67 16.11 1.10
C PRO A 54 -15.31 15.68 -0.22
N PHE A 55 -15.30 14.38 -0.57
CA PHE A 55 -15.99 13.89 -1.76
C PHE A 55 -17.48 14.20 -1.74
N TYR A 56 -18.10 14.24 -0.57
CA TYR A 56 -19.52 14.47 -0.40
C TYR A 56 -19.88 15.96 -0.45
N ALA A 57 -18.90 16.86 -0.34
CA ALA A 57 -19.12 18.31 -0.34
C ALA A 57 -19.25 18.91 -1.75
N SER A 58 -18.69 18.27 -2.79
CA SER A 58 -18.76 18.77 -4.16
C SER A 58 -19.65 17.88 -5.05
N PRO A 59 -20.56 18.46 -5.87
CA PRO A 59 -21.36 17.71 -6.85
C PRO A 59 -20.51 16.89 -7.83
N THR A 60 -19.30 17.37 -8.16
CA THR A 60 -18.40 16.70 -9.11
C THR A 60 -17.77 15.43 -8.52
N THR A 61 -17.56 15.38 -7.21
CA THR A 61 -16.92 14.23 -6.55
C THR A 61 -17.91 13.30 -5.87
N ARG A 62 -19.08 13.81 -5.50
CA ARG A 62 -20.12 13.08 -4.75
C ARG A 62 -20.58 11.88 -5.58
N PRO A 63 -20.66 10.67 -4.99
CA PRO A 63 -21.27 9.51 -5.64
C PRO A 63 -22.66 9.84 -6.19
N SER A 64 -22.89 9.53 -7.46
CA SER A 64 -24.17 9.78 -8.15
C SER A 64 -24.49 8.61 -9.09
N PRO A 65 -25.78 8.25 -9.27
CA PRO A 65 -26.19 7.27 -10.27
C PRO A 65 -25.91 7.70 -11.71
N THR A 66 -25.86 9.01 -11.98
CA THR A 66 -25.79 9.58 -13.34
C THR A 66 -24.39 10.02 -13.75
N LEU A 67 -23.48 10.16 -12.79
CA LEU A 67 -22.11 10.60 -13.03
C LEU A 67 -21.14 9.46 -12.69
N SER A 68 -20.56 8.87 -13.73
CA SER A 68 -19.61 7.77 -13.56
C SER A 68 -18.37 8.24 -12.78
N ARG A 69 -17.97 7.44 -11.79
CA ARG A 69 -16.71 7.59 -11.04
C ARG A 69 -15.47 7.58 -11.95
N ASP A 70 -15.59 6.93 -13.11
CA ASP A 70 -14.49 6.76 -14.06
C ASP A 70 -14.41 7.90 -15.08
N ALA A 71 -15.32 8.89 -15.02
CA ALA A 71 -15.22 10.07 -15.85
C ALA A 71 -13.95 10.89 -15.52
N PRO A 72 -13.15 11.33 -16.50
CA PRO A 72 -11.91 12.07 -16.27
C PRO A 72 -12.07 13.32 -15.39
N SER A 73 -13.19 14.04 -15.50
CA SER A 73 -13.49 15.20 -14.65
C SER A 73 -13.63 14.83 -13.18
N VAL A 74 -14.29 13.70 -12.88
CA VAL A 74 -14.48 13.17 -11.52
C VAL A 74 -13.15 12.68 -10.96
N ILE A 75 -12.38 11.93 -11.75
CA ILE A 75 -11.05 11.43 -11.36
C ILE A 75 -10.15 12.60 -10.96
N ARG A 76 -10.02 13.62 -11.82
CA ARG A 76 -9.19 14.81 -11.52
C ARG A 76 -9.66 15.54 -10.27
N ALA A 77 -10.98 15.73 -10.11
CA ALA A 77 -11.53 16.41 -8.95
C ALA A 77 -11.28 15.64 -7.64
N ARG A 78 -11.44 14.31 -7.66
CA ARG A 78 -11.14 13.44 -6.52
C ARG A 78 -9.65 13.44 -6.19
N ILE A 79 -8.76 13.29 -7.18
CA ILE A 79 -7.30 13.37 -7.01
C ILE A 79 -6.92 14.70 -6.34
N ARG A 80 -7.42 15.83 -6.85
CA ARG A 80 -7.15 17.14 -6.24
C ARG A 80 -7.60 17.18 -4.76
N SER A 81 -8.80 16.67 -4.47
CA SER A 81 -9.35 16.64 -3.12
C SER A 81 -8.51 15.80 -2.17
N VAL A 82 -8.11 14.59 -2.57
CA VAL A 82 -7.27 13.73 -1.72
C VAL A 82 -5.86 14.27 -1.56
N SER A 83 -5.28 14.90 -2.59
CA SER A 83 -3.96 15.51 -2.49
C SER A 83 -3.94 16.66 -1.47
N ILE A 84 -4.96 17.52 -1.47
CA ILE A 84 -5.10 18.58 -0.44
C ILE A 84 -5.23 17.95 0.96
N SER A 85 -6.04 16.90 1.09
CA SER A 85 -6.23 16.18 2.35
C SER A 85 -4.92 15.58 2.86
N CYS A 86 -4.12 14.98 1.97
CA CYS A 86 -2.79 14.44 2.28
C CYS A 86 -1.84 15.54 2.78
N LEU A 87 -1.80 16.71 2.11
CA LEU A 87 -0.98 17.84 2.53
C LEU A 87 -1.37 18.33 3.93
N LEU A 88 -2.67 18.46 4.21
CA LEU A 88 -3.17 18.86 5.53
C LEU A 88 -2.80 17.84 6.63
N CYS A 89 -2.95 16.55 6.36
CA CYS A 89 -2.61 15.49 7.30
C CYS A 89 -1.09 15.41 7.54
N CYS A 90 -0.28 15.57 6.49
CA CYS A 90 1.18 15.65 6.61
C CYS A 90 1.61 16.88 7.42
N ALA A 91 1.00 18.05 7.20
CA ALA A 91 1.28 19.26 7.96
C ALA A 91 0.89 19.10 9.44
N ALA A 92 -0.24 18.48 9.73
CA ALA A 92 -0.65 18.17 11.09
C ALA A 92 0.32 17.18 11.77
N THR A 93 0.78 16.16 11.03
CA THR A 93 1.79 15.20 11.51
C THR A 93 3.10 15.92 11.82
N LEU A 94 3.59 16.74 10.89
CA LEU A 94 4.79 17.56 11.06
C LEU A 94 4.68 18.42 12.31
N ALA A 95 3.55 19.09 12.54
CA ALA A 95 3.32 19.89 13.73
C ALA A 95 3.39 19.08 15.04
N VAL A 96 2.92 17.84 15.05
CA VAL A 96 3.07 16.93 16.20
C VAL A 96 4.54 16.54 16.40
N LEU A 97 5.23 16.17 15.31
CA LEU A 97 6.63 15.73 15.37
C LEU A 97 7.58 16.85 15.83
N THR A 98 7.29 18.11 15.50
CA THR A 98 8.15 19.26 15.88
C THR A 98 7.79 19.88 17.24
N ARG A 99 6.67 19.50 17.87
CA ARG A 99 6.24 20.06 19.17
C ARG A 99 6.95 19.46 20.39
N GLY A 100 7.69 18.36 20.23
CA GLY A 100 8.28 17.56 21.32
C GLY A 100 9.48 18.17 22.09
N GLY A 101 9.71 19.48 22.02
CA GLY A 101 10.70 20.20 22.85
C GLY A 101 12.19 19.95 22.55
N ALA A 102 12.55 18.87 21.86
CA ALA A 102 13.89 18.67 21.31
C ALA A 102 14.01 19.34 19.94
N HIS A 103 15.15 19.98 19.63
CA HIS A 103 15.47 20.39 18.27
C HIS A 103 15.54 19.15 17.36
N VAL A 104 14.45 18.89 16.63
CA VAL A 104 14.38 17.81 15.65
C VAL A 104 14.99 18.28 14.33
N SER A 105 15.92 17.52 13.78
CA SER A 105 16.45 17.83 12.45
C SER A 105 15.35 17.66 11.40
N PRO A 106 15.23 18.54 10.40
CA PRO A 106 14.33 18.32 9.27
C PRO A 106 14.55 16.96 8.60
N ALA A 107 15.81 16.49 8.55
CA ALA A 107 16.13 15.17 8.00
C ALA A 107 15.48 14.02 8.78
N ASP A 108 15.39 14.11 10.10
CA ASP A 108 14.78 13.07 10.94
C ASP A 108 13.26 13.01 10.74
N VAL A 109 12.62 14.17 10.58
CA VAL A 109 11.18 14.21 10.27
C VAL A 109 10.92 13.62 8.90
N LEU A 110 11.69 14.01 7.89
CA LEU A 110 11.56 13.46 6.54
C LEU A 110 11.81 11.94 6.55
N HIS A 111 12.73 11.45 7.38
CA HIS A 111 12.99 10.03 7.54
C HIS A 111 11.84 9.29 8.21
N LEU A 112 11.30 9.81 9.31
CA LEU A 112 10.13 9.22 9.97
C LEU A 112 8.93 9.13 9.03
N MET A 113 8.72 10.15 8.20
CA MET A 113 7.67 10.17 7.18
C MET A 113 8.01 9.33 5.94
N GLY A 114 9.20 8.72 5.88
CA GLY A 114 9.68 7.91 4.77
C GLY A 114 9.96 8.68 3.48
N LEU A 115 10.08 10.01 3.58
CA LEU A 115 10.36 10.90 2.46
C LEU A 115 11.86 10.97 2.15
N TRP A 116 12.73 10.70 3.13
CA TRP A 116 14.18 10.72 2.94
C TRP A 116 14.93 9.70 3.82
N PRO A 117 15.90 8.94 3.27
CA PRO A 117 16.21 8.83 1.85
C PRO A 117 15.14 8.03 1.10
N PRO A 118 15.04 8.18 -0.23
CA PRO A 118 14.07 7.42 -1.03
C PRO A 118 14.33 5.90 -1.03
N ALA A 119 15.57 5.47 -0.73
CA ALA A 119 15.96 4.06 -0.60
C ALA A 119 15.53 3.16 -1.79
N LEU A 120 16.02 3.49 -2.99
CA LEU A 120 15.63 2.80 -4.23
C LEU A 120 16.00 1.31 -4.23
N ALA A 121 17.11 0.93 -3.62
CA ALA A 121 17.48 -0.48 -3.49
C ALA A 121 16.48 -1.25 -2.59
N ASP A 122 16.03 -0.63 -1.51
CA ASP A 122 15.02 -1.21 -0.60
C ASP A 122 13.67 -1.30 -1.30
N THR A 123 13.34 -0.30 -2.11
CA THR A 123 12.17 -0.30 -2.99
C THR A 123 12.20 -1.50 -3.95
N ALA A 124 13.32 -1.71 -4.64
CA ALA A 124 13.47 -2.84 -5.55
C ALA A 124 13.36 -4.20 -4.82
N ARG A 125 13.94 -4.34 -3.62
CA ARG A 125 13.84 -5.57 -2.82
C ARG A 125 12.41 -5.81 -2.29
N ALA A 126 11.69 -4.76 -1.87
CA ALA A 126 10.30 -4.87 -1.44
C ALA A 126 9.36 -5.23 -2.60
N VAL A 127 9.58 -4.68 -3.79
CA VAL A 127 8.87 -5.07 -5.01
C VAL A 127 9.20 -6.51 -5.40
N LEU A 128 10.47 -6.92 -5.34
CA LEU A 128 10.88 -8.31 -5.60
C LEU A 128 10.20 -9.28 -4.62
N LEU A 129 10.22 -8.98 -3.32
CA LEU A 129 9.53 -9.77 -2.32
C LEU A 129 8.05 -9.93 -2.69
N THR A 130 7.38 -8.84 -3.04
CA THR A 130 5.98 -8.87 -3.46
C THR A 130 5.78 -9.65 -4.76
N ALA A 131 6.70 -9.52 -5.72
CA ALA A 131 6.67 -10.29 -6.97
C ALA A 131 6.80 -11.80 -6.72
N LEU A 132 7.57 -12.24 -5.72
CA LEU A 132 7.61 -13.66 -5.32
C LEU A 132 6.23 -14.15 -4.87
N LEU A 133 5.53 -13.36 -4.06
CA LEU A 133 4.16 -13.69 -3.64
C LEU A 133 3.19 -13.80 -4.83
N PHE A 134 3.42 -12.99 -5.87
CA PHE A 134 2.62 -12.93 -7.09
C PHE A 134 3.20 -13.76 -8.26
N ALA A 135 4.05 -14.75 -7.99
CA ALA A 135 4.69 -15.56 -9.03
C ALA A 135 3.68 -16.24 -9.99
N GLY A 136 2.55 -16.73 -9.47
CA GLY A 136 1.45 -17.28 -10.28
C GLY A 136 0.85 -16.23 -11.23
N PRO A 137 0.29 -15.11 -10.74
CA PRO A 137 -0.19 -14.00 -11.57
C PRO A 137 0.82 -13.48 -12.59
N LEU A 138 2.09 -13.34 -12.21
CA LEU A 138 3.16 -12.95 -13.14
C LEU A 138 3.35 -13.98 -14.26
N PHE A 139 3.30 -15.27 -13.94
CA PHE A 139 3.34 -16.33 -14.94
C PHE A 139 2.15 -16.26 -15.89
N ALA A 140 0.93 -16.05 -15.37
CA ALA A 140 -0.24 -15.89 -16.22
C ALA A 140 -0.06 -14.72 -17.20
N TYR A 141 0.30 -13.54 -16.70
CA TYR A 141 0.47 -12.37 -17.54
C TYR A 141 1.62 -12.50 -18.55
N PHE A 142 2.83 -12.84 -18.10
CA PHE A 142 3.98 -12.87 -19.00
C PHE A 142 4.02 -14.09 -19.91
N VAL A 143 3.60 -15.26 -19.44
CA VAL A 143 3.74 -16.51 -20.22
C VAL A 143 2.45 -16.85 -20.95
N VAL A 144 1.31 -16.82 -20.26
CA VAL A 144 0.03 -17.26 -20.85
C VAL A 144 -0.56 -16.17 -21.74
N ASP A 145 -0.58 -14.92 -21.28
CA ASP A 145 -1.09 -13.77 -22.06
C ASP A 145 -0.01 -13.16 -22.97
N ALA A 146 1.23 -13.64 -22.90
CA ALA A 146 2.38 -13.12 -23.64
C ALA A 146 2.61 -11.60 -23.44
N GLY A 147 2.30 -11.10 -22.24
CA GLY A 147 2.38 -9.67 -21.90
C GLY A 147 3.77 -9.04 -22.09
N TRP A 148 4.84 -9.83 -22.15
CA TRP A 148 6.19 -9.32 -22.49
C TRP A 148 6.23 -8.58 -23.83
N ARG A 149 5.34 -8.92 -24.78
CA ARG A 149 5.24 -8.25 -26.08
C ARG A 149 4.76 -6.80 -25.94
N GLU A 150 3.84 -6.55 -25.01
CA GLU A 150 3.34 -5.20 -24.68
C GLU A 150 4.47 -4.35 -24.10
N TRP A 151 5.30 -4.95 -23.23
CA TRP A 151 6.46 -4.29 -22.63
C TRP A 151 7.54 -3.94 -23.64
N LEU A 152 7.78 -4.76 -24.67
CA LEU A 152 8.68 -4.40 -25.76
C LEU A 152 8.22 -3.15 -26.54
N ARG A 153 6.92 -2.88 -26.55
CA ARG A 153 6.32 -1.71 -27.17
C ARG A 153 6.07 -0.58 -26.18
N LEU A 154 6.42 -0.78 -24.91
CA LEU A 154 6.18 0.15 -23.80
C LEU A 154 4.69 0.51 -23.63
N GLU A 155 3.77 -0.35 -24.08
CA GLU A 155 2.33 -0.09 -24.03
C GLU A 155 1.84 0.20 -22.60
N PRO A 156 2.22 -0.58 -21.56
CA PRO A 156 1.80 -0.29 -20.19
C PRO A 156 2.30 1.06 -19.67
N VAL A 157 3.49 1.50 -20.10
CA VAL A 157 4.07 2.78 -19.70
C VAL A 157 3.34 3.93 -20.38
N LEU A 158 3.01 3.79 -21.66
CA LEU A 158 2.26 4.79 -22.41
C LEU A 158 0.82 4.92 -21.89
N ALA A 159 0.19 3.82 -21.48
CA ALA A 159 -1.15 3.80 -20.92
C ALA A 159 -1.28 4.67 -19.65
N LEU A 160 -0.22 4.78 -18.84
CA LEU A 160 -0.19 5.66 -17.66
C LEU A 160 -0.45 7.13 -18.01
N TRP A 161 -0.06 7.56 -19.19
CA TRP A 161 -0.19 8.94 -19.64
C TRP A 161 -1.39 9.16 -20.57
N GLY A 162 -1.91 8.08 -21.16
CA GLY A 162 -3.05 8.12 -22.09
C GLY A 162 -4.42 8.01 -21.42
N ASP A 163 -4.50 7.39 -20.24
CA ASP A 163 -5.78 7.09 -19.58
C ASP A 163 -5.81 7.51 -18.10
N TRP A 164 -6.83 8.30 -17.74
CA TRP A 164 -7.03 8.79 -16.37
C TRP A 164 -7.38 7.68 -15.39
N MET A 165 -8.05 6.62 -15.82
CA MET A 165 -8.35 5.48 -14.95
C MET A 165 -7.07 4.73 -14.58
N THR A 166 -6.22 4.47 -15.57
CA THR A 166 -4.91 3.83 -15.39
C THR A 166 -4.00 4.68 -14.51
N TRP A 167 -3.87 5.98 -14.79
CA TRP A 167 -3.11 6.91 -13.94
C TRP A 167 -3.61 6.91 -12.49
N ARG A 168 -4.94 6.96 -12.29
CA ARG A 168 -5.54 6.90 -10.96
C ARG A 168 -5.19 5.60 -10.25
N ASN A 169 -5.34 4.46 -10.92
CA ASN A 169 -5.19 3.15 -10.30
C ASN A 169 -3.72 2.80 -9.99
N ILE A 170 -2.78 3.24 -10.82
CA ILE A 170 -1.37 2.83 -10.72
C ILE A 170 -0.47 3.89 -10.08
N VAL A 171 -0.85 5.18 -10.15
CA VAL A 171 -0.03 6.28 -9.61
C VAL A 171 -0.77 7.04 -8.52
N ALA A 172 -1.83 7.75 -8.87
CA ALA A 172 -2.42 8.72 -7.95
C ALA A 172 -2.99 8.06 -6.69
N GLY A 173 -3.78 6.99 -6.85
CA GLY A 173 -4.37 6.22 -5.74
C GLY A 173 -3.30 5.65 -4.82
N PRO A 174 -2.35 4.83 -5.32
CA PRO A 174 -1.24 4.34 -4.53
C PRO A 174 -0.51 5.44 -3.76
N VAL A 175 -0.06 6.50 -4.45
CA VAL A 175 0.70 7.58 -3.80
C VAL A 175 -0.10 8.28 -2.71
N THR A 176 -1.35 8.68 -2.97
CA THR A 176 -2.12 9.45 -1.98
C THR A 176 -2.52 8.58 -0.78
N GLU A 177 -2.82 7.30 -1.01
CA GLU A 177 -3.10 6.37 0.08
C GLU A 177 -1.85 6.10 0.92
N GLU A 178 -0.70 5.80 0.31
CA GLU A 178 0.54 5.57 1.06
C GLU A 178 0.98 6.83 1.85
N VAL A 179 0.87 8.02 1.25
CA VAL A 179 1.18 9.28 1.94
C VAL A 179 0.33 9.42 3.19
N LEU A 180 -0.98 9.20 3.09
CA LEU A 180 -1.87 9.36 4.22
C LEU A 180 -1.65 8.28 5.30
N PHE A 181 -1.60 7.02 4.90
CA PHE A 181 -1.63 5.89 5.84
C PHE A 181 -0.27 5.48 6.35
N ARG A 182 0.81 5.85 5.66
CA ARG A 182 2.18 5.53 6.06
C ARG A 182 2.87 6.82 6.46
N ALA A 183 3.12 7.73 5.51
CA ALA A 183 3.90 8.93 5.78
C ALA A 183 3.30 9.87 6.83
N ALA A 184 1.97 10.03 6.88
CA ALA A 184 1.31 10.85 7.91
C ALA A 184 0.91 10.04 9.16
N SER A 185 0.38 8.83 9.00
CA SER A 185 -0.24 8.09 10.12
C SER A 185 0.76 7.28 10.96
N VAL A 186 1.69 6.55 10.35
CA VAL A 186 2.61 5.65 11.08
C VAL A 186 3.55 6.43 12.02
N PRO A 187 4.12 7.59 11.64
CA PRO A 187 4.96 8.37 12.56
C PRO A 187 4.28 8.71 13.88
N LEU A 188 2.97 8.99 13.86
CA LEU A 188 2.19 9.28 15.07
C LEU A 188 2.21 8.09 16.06
N MET A 189 2.07 6.87 15.54
CA MET A 189 2.13 5.64 16.33
C MET A 189 3.55 5.38 16.87
N LEU A 190 4.57 5.66 16.06
CA LEU A 190 5.98 5.48 16.46
C LEU A 190 6.37 6.46 17.57
N VAL A 191 6.03 7.75 17.45
CA VAL A 191 6.32 8.74 18.50
C VAL A 191 5.46 8.54 19.75
N ALA A 192 4.26 7.96 19.60
CA ALA A 192 3.44 7.50 20.74
C ALA A 192 4.06 6.29 21.47
N ARG A 193 5.16 5.72 20.95
CA ARG A 193 5.79 4.47 21.41
C ARG A 193 4.82 3.29 21.41
N THR A 194 3.88 3.29 20.47
CA THR A 194 2.95 2.18 20.31
C THR A 194 3.74 0.92 19.91
N PRO A 195 3.48 -0.25 20.53
CA PRO A 195 4.15 -1.49 20.16
C PRO A 195 4.05 -1.78 18.67
N VAL A 196 5.14 -2.26 18.07
CA VAL A 196 5.26 -2.45 16.61
C VAL A 196 4.14 -3.31 16.04
N ARG A 197 3.78 -4.39 16.75
CA ARG A 197 2.64 -5.25 16.37
C ARG A 197 1.34 -4.45 16.33
N GLN A 198 1.08 -3.62 17.32
CA GLN A 198 -0.11 -2.77 17.34
C GLN A 198 -0.06 -1.72 16.23
N THR A 199 1.09 -1.11 15.95
CA THR A 199 1.27 -0.21 14.80
C THR A 199 0.94 -0.91 13.47
N ILE A 200 1.43 -2.13 13.26
CA ILE A 200 1.22 -2.89 12.02
C ILE A 200 -0.24 -3.30 11.83
N PHE A 201 -0.97 -3.65 12.89
CA PHE A 201 -2.34 -4.18 12.76
C PHE A 201 -3.45 -3.16 13.05
N LEU A 202 -3.22 -2.14 13.88
CA LEU A 202 -4.26 -1.18 14.25
C LEU A 202 -4.45 -0.09 13.19
N SER A 203 -3.37 0.52 12.68
CA SER A 203 -3.53 1.60 11.69
C SER A 203 -4.23 1.13 10.40
N PRO A 204 -4.00 -0.09 9.87
CA PRO A 204 -4.74 -0.59 8.71
C PRO A 204 -6.21 -0.88 9.00
N VAL A 205 -6.57 -1.29 10.22
CA VAL A 205 -7.98 -1.51 10.60
C VAL A 205 -8.73 -0.20 10.64
N LEU A 206 -8.17 0.83 11.30
CA LEU A 206 -8.76 2.17 11.36
C LEU A 206 -8.95 2.75 9.96
N PHE A 207 -8.01 2.47 9.07
CA PHE A 207 -8.11 2.85 7.66
C PHE A 207 -9.10 2.01 6.84
N GLY A 208 -9.13 0.70 7.03
CA GLY A 208 -10.07 -0.19 6.36
C GLY A 208 -11.51 0.23 6.62
N LEU A 209 -11.82 0.69 7.83
CA LEU A 209 -13.15 1.25 8.15
C LEU A 209 -13.51 2.46 7.29
N ALA A 210 -12.53 3.25 6.85
CA ALA A 210 -12.77 4.35 5.91
C ALA A 210 -13.33 3.84 4.57
N HIS A 211 -12.97 2.62 4.13
CA HIS A 211 -13.44 2.03 2.88
C HIS A 211 -14.91 1.58 2.93
N VAL A 212 -15.54 1.56 4.10
CA VAL A 212 -16.98 1.29 4.24
C VAL A 212 -17.80 2.30 3.43
N HIS A 213 -17.29 3.51 3.17
CA HIS A 213 -17.97 4.47 2.31
C HIS A 213 -18.19 3.96 0.86
N HIS A 214 -17.39 3.00 0.37
CA HIS A 214 -17.61 2.36 -0.92
C HIS A 214 -18.86 1.47 -0.95
N PHE A 215 -19.32 0.96 0.19
CA PHE A 215 -20.61 0.28 0.28
C PHE A 215 -21.73 1.19 -0.19
N TYR A 216 -21.73 2.44 0.28
CA TYR A 216 -22.72 3.45 -0.12
C TYR A 216 -22.64 3.74 -1.62
N GLU A 217 -21.45 4.02 -2.16
CA GLU A 217 -21.25 4.28 -3.60
C GLU A 217 -21.70 3.09 -4.46
N PHE A 218 -21.41 1.85 -4.02
CA PHE A 218 -21.84 0.64 -4.72
C PHE A 218 -23.36 0.43 -4.67
N ARG A 219 -24.00 0.65 -3.51
CA ARG A 219 -25.46 0.54 -3.38
C ARG A 219 -26.21 1.55 -4.25
N LEU A 220 -25.64 2.74 -4.43
CA LEU A 220 -26.20 3.76 -5.31
C LEU A 220 -26.09 3.41 -6.79
N THR A 221 -24.92 2.93 -7.22
CA THR A 221 -24.60 2.70 -8.64
C THR A 221 -25.06 1.35 -9.15
N GLN A 222 -25.21 0.36 -8.26
CA GLN A 222 -25.60 -1.01 -8.57
C GLN A 222 -26.82 -1.42 -7.72
N PRO A 223 -27.98 -0.74 -7.87
CA PRO A 223 -29.15 -0.97 -7.04
C PRO A 223 -29.72 -2.39 -7.18
N GLN A 224 -29.48 -3.02 -8.33
CA GLN A 224 -29.96 -4.35 -8.70
C GLN A 224 -29.27 -5.48 -7.92
N VAL A 225 -28.07 -5.23 -7.40
CA VAL A 225 -27.32 -6.23 -6.61
C VAL A 225 -27.96 -6.35 -5.24
N SER A 226 -28.09 -7.58 -4.73
CA SER A 226 -28.68 -7.80 -3.41
C SER A 226 -27.86 -7.13 -2.29
N VAL A 227 -28.53 -6.70 -1.22
CA VAL A 227 -27.86 -6.09 -0.07
C VAL A 227 -26.83 -7.06 0.54
N ALA A 228 -27.18 -8.34 0.64
CA ALA A 228 -26.28 -9.37 1.13
C ALA A 228 -24.99 -9.46 0.31
N ALA A 229 -25.08 -9.44 -1.03
CA ALA A 229 -23.90 -9.46 -1.90
C ALA A 229 -23.08 -8.16 -1.78
N ALA A 230 -23.73 -7.01 -1.65
CA ALA A 230 -23.05 -5.72 -1.43
C ALA A 230 -22.30 -5.68 -0.08
N VAL A 231 -22.90 -6.24 0.98
CA VAL A 231 -22.26 -6.39 2.29
C VAL A 231 -21.07 -7.34 2.20
N LEU A 232 -21.24 -8.51 1.58
CA LEU A 232 -20.17 -9.50 1.42
C LEU A 232 -18.97 -8.90 0.65
N ARG A 233 -19.24 -8.17 -0.43
CA ARG A 233 -18.21 -7.41 -1.17
C ARG A 233 -17.46 -6.45 -0.25
N SER A 234 -18.18 -5.71 0.59
CA SER A 234 -17.59 -4.69 1.47
C SER A 234 -16.76 -5.32 2.60
N VAL A 235 -17.22 -6.45 3.15
CA VAL A 235 -16.47 -7.24 4.14
C VAL A 235 -15.19 -7.81 3.53
N PHE A 236 -15.28 -8.38 2.32
CA PHE A 236 -14.12 -8.89 1.61
C PHE A 236 -13.11 -7.78 1.29
N GLN A 237 -13.59 -6.64 0.78
CA GLN A 237 -12.76 -5.47 0.53
C GLN A 237 -12.09 -4.96 1.81
N LEU A 238 -12.84 -4.83 2.92
CA LEU A 238 -12.30 -4.44 4.21
C LEU A 238 -11.19 -5.39 4.68
N GLY A 239 -11.43 -6.70 4.63
CA GLY A 239 -10.45 -7.71 5.03
C GLY A 239 -9.18 -7.65 4.18
N PHE A 240 -9.32 -7.58 2.86
CA PHE A 240 -8.20 -7.51 1.95
C PHE A 240 -7.39 -6.21 2.10
N THR A 241 -8.07 -5.05 2.15
CA THR A 241 -7.41 -3.75 2.36
C THR A 241 -6.72 -3.69 3.71
N THR A 242 -7.29 -4.30 4.76
CA THR A 242 -6.64 -4.40 6.07
C THR A 242 -5.37 -5.24 6.02
N LEU A 243 -5.41 -6.41 5.37
CA LEU A 243 -4.25 -7.29 5.23
C LEU A 243 -3.14 -6.62 4.41
N PHE A 244 -3.49 -5.99 3.28
CA PHE A 244 -2.56 -5.22 2.47
C PHE A 244 -1.96 -4.05 3.27
N GLY A 245 -2.79 -3.31 4.00
CA GLY A 245 -2.31 -2.21 4.84
C GLY A 245 -1.33 -2.69 5.92
N ALA A 246 -1.57 -3.86 6.53
CA ALA A 246 -0.63 -4.44 7.49
C ALA A 246 0.70 -4.82 6.83
N TYR A 247 0.67 -5.42 5.64
CA TYR A 247 1.87 -5.71 4.86
C TYR A 247 2.63 -4.43 4.48
N ALA A 248 1.93 -3.40 4.00
CA ALA A 248 2.54 -2.13 3.63
C ALA A 248 3.10 -1.38 4.84
N THR A 249 2.42 -1.38 6.00
CA THR A 249 2.96 -0.81 7.23
C THR A 249 4.20 -1.58 7.69
N PHE A 250 4.20 -2.92 7.61
CA PHE A 250 5.38 -3.73 7.87
C PHE A 250 6.56 -3.33 6.97
N LEU A 251 6.33 -3.25 5.65
CA LEU A 251 7.36 -2.80 4.70
C LEU A 251 7.85 -1.39 5.03
N PHE A 252 6.94 -0.46 5.31
CA PHE A 252 7.26 0.93 5.62
C PHE A 252 8.17 1.05 6.86
N VAL A 253 7.85 0.36 7.95
CA VAL A 253 8.69 0.42 9.16
C VAL A 253 10.01 -0.32 8.99
N ARG A 254 10.08 -1.31 8.11
CA ARG A 254 11.30 -2.07 7.77
C ARG A 254 12.23 -1.31 6.83
N THR A 255 11.70 -0.52 5.90
CA THR A 255 12.51 0.17 4.88
C THR A 255 12.64 1.68 5.09
N GLY A 256 11.77 2.29 5.90
CA GLY A 256 11.69 3.74 6.06
C GLY A 256 11.50 4.49 4.75
N SER A 257 10.82 3.87 3.77
CA SER A 257 10.71 4.40 2.40
C SER A 257 9.26 4.43 1.94
N LEU A 258 8.76 5.65 1.71
CA LEU A 258 7.48 5.90 1.04
C LEU A 258 7.50 5.39 -0.42
N PRO A 259 8.55 5.64 -1.22
CA PRO A 259 8.65 5.06 -2.56
C PRO A 259 8.50 3.53 -2.59
N ALA A 260 9.07 2.83 -1.61
CA ALA A 260 8.97 1.37 -1.52
C ALA A 260 7.53 0.89 -1.43
N VAL A 261 6.75 1.47 -0.53
CA VAL A 261 5.35 1.08 -0.33
C VAL A 261 4.43 1.58 -1.44
N CYS A 262 4.72 2.73 -2.06
CA CYS A 262 4.00 3.20 -3.24
C CYS A 262 4.19 2.24 -4.42
N ALA A 263 5.42 1.79 -4.66
CA ALA A 263 5.74 0.85 -5.74
C ALA A 263 5.10 -0.52 -5.50
N VAL A 264 5.12 -1.02 -4.26
CA VAL A 264 4.44 -2.27 -3.89
C VAL A 264 2.93 -2.16 -4.05
N HIS A 265 2.32 -1.03 -3.65
CA HIS A 265 0.90 -0.79 -3.86
C HIS A 265 0.56 -0.76 -5.36
N ALA A 266 1.28 0.03 -6.15
CA ALA A 266 1.10 0.08 -7.60
C ALA A 266 1.22 -1.32 -8.23
N PHE A 267 2.21 -2.11 -7.83
CA PHE A 267 2.39 -3.49 -8.28
C PHE A 267 1.18 -4.37 -7.94
N CYS A 268 0.68 -4.32 -6.70
CA CYS A 268 -0.53 -5.05 -6.30
C CYS A 268 -1.76 -4.61 -7.11
N ASN A 269 -1.91 -3.31 -7.40
CA ASN A 269 -3.01 -2.82 -8.24
C ASN A 269 -2.90 -3.29 -9.69
N CYS A 270 -1.69 -3.43 -10.24
CA CYS A 270 -1.48 -4.05 -11.54
C CYS A 270 -1.88 -5.53 -11.56
N MET A 271 -1.49 -6.29 -10.54
CA MET A 271 -1.70 -7.74 -10.51
C MET A 271 -3.13 -8.14 -10.11
N GLY A 272 -3.81 -7.31 -9.32
CA GLY A 272 -5.11 -7.63 -8.76
C GLY A 272 -5.05 -8.80 -7.76
N LEU A 273 -6.14 -9.55 -7.61
CA LEU A 273 -6.17 -10.73 -6.75
C LEU A 273 -5.69 -11.96 -7.52
N PRO A 274 -4.87 -12.82 -6.90
CA PRO A 274 -4.53 -14.09 -7.52
C PRO A 274 -5.79 -14.93 -7.71
N ARG A 275 -5.91 -15.56 -8.88
CA ARG A 275 -6.92 -16.59 -9.15
C ARG A 275 -6.69 -17.76 -8.21
N LEU A 276 -7.65 -18.07 -7.34
CA LEU A 276 -7.55 -19.18 -6.39
C LEU A 276 -8.27 -20.46 -6.89
N TRP A 277 -9.06 -20.36 -7.97
CA TRP A 277 -9.77 -21.48 -8.58
C TRP A 277 -10.00 -21.26 -10.08
N GLY A 278 -10.27 -22.35 -10.81
CA GLY A 278 -10.57 -22.31 -12.25
C GLY A 278 -9.35 -22.51 -13.14
N ARG A 279 -9.58 -22.55 -14.46
CA ARG A 279 -8.53 -22.77 -15.46
C ARG A 279 -7.79 -21.47 -15.78
N VAL A 280 -6.52 -21.59 -16.15
CA VAL A 280 -5.69 -20.49 -16.64
C VAL A 280 -5.56 -20.64 -18.15
N GLN A 281 -6.03 -19.64 -18.87
CA GLN A 281 -6.02 -19.59 -20.32
C GLN A 281 -5.87 -18.12 -20.76
N PRO A 282 -5.36 -17.87 -21.98
CA PRO A 282 -5.16 -16.52 -22.48
C PRO A 282 -6.44 -15.70 -22.41
N GLN A 283 -6.34 -14.45 -21.96
CA GLN A 283 -7.42 -13.49 -22.05
C GLN A 283 -7.68 -13.21 -23.54
N VAL A 284 -8.86 -13.58 -24.04
CA VAL A 284 -9.31 -13.16 -25.37
C VAL A 284 -10.11 -11.88 -25.17
N PRO A 285 -9.71 -10.75 -25.78
CA PRO A 285 -10.51 -9.52 -25.71
C PRO A 285 -11.93 -9.80 -26.21
N ASP A 286 -12.95 -9.33 -25.49
CA ASP A 286 -14.36 -9.52 -25.87
C ASP A 286 -14.69 -8.87 -27.23
N ASP A 287 -13.89 -7.90 -27.66
CA ASP A 287 -14.08 -7.11 -28.89
C ASP A 287 -13.28 -7.60 -30.12
N ASP A 288 -12.67 -8.79 -30.10
CA ASP A 288 -11.92 -9.30 -31.27
C ASP A 288 -12.89 -9.62 -32.45
N PRO A 289 -12.85 -8.87 -33.57
CA PRO A 289 -13.75 -9.07 -34.71
C PRO A 289 -13.35 -10.27 -35.57
N ALA A 290 -12.34 -11.06 -35.17
CA ALA A 290 -11.89 -12.23 -35.91
C ALA A 290 -13.02 -13.24 -36.17
N PRO A 291 -13.12 -13.83 -37.38
CA PRO A 291 -14.11 -14.85 -37.68
C PRO A 291 -14.00 -16.01 -36.69
N LEU A 292 -15.14 -16.52 -36.19
CA LEU A 292 -15.23 -17.64 -35.23
C LEU A 292 -14.31 -18.83 -35.59
N ARG A 293 -14.12 -19.08 -36.89
CA ARG A 293 -13.27 -20.14 -37.42
C ARG A 293 -11.76 -19.95 -37.12
N ARG A 294 -11.24 -18.71 -37.19
CA ARG A 294 -9.86 -18.40 -36.78
C ARG A 294 -9.67 -18.49 -35.27
N ARG A 295 -10.73 -18.17 -34.51
CA ARG A 295 -10.74 -18.24 -33.04
C ARG A 295 -10.59 -19.69 -32.54
N ASP A 296 -11.18 -20.66 -33.24
CA ASP A 296 -11.04 -22.09 -32.90
C ASP A 296 -9.67 -22.67 -33.31
N GLU A 297 -9.05 -22.18 -34.38
CA GLU A 297 -7.69 -22.62 -34.80
C GLU A 297 -6.57 -22.07 -33.90
N GLN A 298 -6.79 -20.92 -33.24
CA GLN A 298 -5.84 -20.30 -32.31
C GLN A 298 -6.09 -20.66 -30.85
N ARG A 299 -7.10 -21.48 -30.55
CA ARG A 299 -7.35 -21.93 -29.18
C ARG A 299 -6.22 -22.84 -28.71
N PRO A 300 -5.63 -22.58 -27.53
CA PRO A 300 -4.61 -23.46 -26.99
C PRO A 300 -5.18 -24.86 -26.81
N SER A 301 -4.36 -25.87 -27.08
CA SER A 301 -4.76 -27.26 -26.89
C SER A 301 -5.19 -27.50 -25.43
N THR A 302 -6.13 -28.42 -25.23
CA THR A 302 -6.60 -28.76 -23.87
C THR A 302 -5.45 -29.14 -22.95
N GLY A 303 -4.43 -29.85 -23.48
CA GLY A 303 -3.21 -30.19 -22.76
C GLY A 303 -2.41 -28.96 -22.31
N ALA A 304 -2.26 -27.94 -23.17
CA ALA A 304 -1.57 -26.70 -22.82
C ALA A 304 -2.29 -25.93 -21.71
N VAL A 305 -3.63 -25.83 -21.78
CA VAL A 305 -4.45 -25.19 -20.74
C VAL A 305 -4.28 -25.88 -19.39
N TRP A 306 -4.29 -27.22 -19.35
CA TRP A 306 -4.04 -27.97 -18.12
C TRP A 306 -2.63 -27.75 -17.58
N LEU A 307 -1.61 -27.74 -18.45
CA LEU A 307 -0.23 -27.50 -18.05
C LEU A 307 -0.05 -26.10 -17.46
N TRP A 308 -0.58 -25.06 -18.11
CA TRP A 308 -0.53 -23.69 -17.59
C TRP A 308 -1.29 -23.54 -16.28
N THR A 309 -2.45 -24.18 -16.17
CA THR A 309 -3.22 -24.19 -14.93
C THR A 309 -2.42 -24.84 -13.80
N ALA A 310 -1.83 -26.00 -14.04
CA ALA A 310 -0.99 -26.69 -13.06
C ALA A 310 0.24 -25.84 -12.67
N ALA A 311 0.96 -25.31 -13.65
CA ALA A 311 2.14 -24.47 -13.43
C ALA A 311 1.80 -23.21 -12.61
N TYR A 312 0.69 -22.54 -12.94
CA TYR A 312 0.21 -21.37 -12.20
C TYR A 312 -0.03 -21.69 -10.72
N TYR A 313 -0.73 -22.78 -10.40
CA TYR A 313 -1.02 -23.13 -9.00
C TYR A 313 0.22 -23.60 -8.24
N VAL A 314 1.15 -24.30 -8.90
CA VAL A 314 2.46 -24.63 -8.33
C VAL A 314 3.23 -23.36 -8.00
N LEU A 315 3.27 -22.39 -8.92
CA LEU A 315 3.94 -21.11 -8.71
C LEU A 315 3.27 -20.25 -7.63
N LEU A 316 1.96 -20.36 -7.46
CA LEU A 316 1.24 -19.68 -6.38
C LEU A 316 1.71 -20.16 -5.00
N VAL A 317 1.83 -21.49 -4.82
CA VAL A 317 2.32 -22.08 -3.55
C VAL A 317 3.82 -21.87 -3.36
N ALA A 318 4.61 -22.10 -4.41
CA ALA A 318 6.06 -21.90 -4.38
C ALA A 318 6.42 -20.43 -4.12
N GLY A 319 5.70 -19.50 -4.76
CA GLY A 319 5.83 -18.06 -4.58
C GLY A 319 5.51 -17.62 -3.16
N ALA A 320 4.39 -18.08 -2.58
CA ALA A 320 4.06 -17.81 -1.18
C ALA A 320 5.12 -18.37 -0.21
N THR A 321 5.64 -19.56 -0.49
CA THR A 321 6.73 -20.18 0.31
C THR A 321 8.02 -19.36 0.21
N ALA A 322 8.38 -18.90 -1.00
CA ALA A 322 9.55 -18.06 -1.24
C ALA A 322 9.40 -16.70 -0.55
N TRP A 323 8.23 -16.07 -0.64
CA TRP A 323 7.91 -14.84 0.07
C TRP A 323 8.10 -15.01 1.59
N TRP A 324 7.51 -16.07 2.18
CA TRP A 324 7.60 -16.34 3.61
C TRP A 324 9.06 -16.50 4.09
N LYS A 325 9.86 -17.25 3.33
CA LYS A 325 11.28 -17.48 3.66
C LYS A 325 12.14 -16.21 3.54
N ASN A 326 11.74 -15.25 2.70
CA ASN A 326 12.53 -14.07 2.38
C ASN A 326 11.97 -12.77 2.97
N ILE A 327 10.83 -12.81 3.67
CA ILE A 327 10.16 -11.60 4.17
C ILE A 327 11.06 -10.74 5.07
N TRP A 328 11.92 -11.36 5.89
CA TRP A 328 12.84 -10.64 6.76
C TRP A 328 14.09 -10.15 6.01
N ALA A 329 14.71 -11.03 5.21
CA ALA A 329 15.96 -10.73 4.51
C ALA A 329 15.78 -9.67 3.40
N LEU A 330 14.70 -9.74 2.62
CA LEU A 330 14.44 -8.77 1.55
C LEU A 330 13.90 -7.42 2.06
N THR A 331 13.55 -7.33 3.35
CA THR A 331 13.10 -6.06 3.97
C THR A 331 14.11 -5.46 4.91
N GLU A 332 15.26 -6.10 5.10
CA GLU A 332 16.33 -5.57 5.94
C GLU A 332 16.93 -4.31 5.31
N SER A 333 16.89 -3.21 6.04
CA SER A 333 17.35 -1.91 5.58
C SER A 333 18.07 -1.14 6.69
N PRO A 334 19.16 -0.42 6.37
CA PRO A 334 19.75 0.55 7.28
C PRO A 334 18.82 1.76 7.57
N ASN A 335 17.80 1.95 6.74
CA ASN A 335 16.79 3.02 6.85
C ASN A 335 15.56 2.57 7.66
N ALA A 336 15.59 1.40 8.30
CA ALA A 336 14.46 0.90 9.07
C ALA A 336 14.06 1.90 10.17
N LEU A 337 12.77 2.18 10.28
CA LEU A 337 12.21 3.02 11.34
C LEU A 337 12.15 2.26 12.66
N VAL A 338 12.25 0.94 12.63
CA VAL A 338 12.08 0.09 13.82
C VAL A 338 13.15 -0.99 13.80
N SER A 339 13.83 -1.18 14.93
CA SER A 339 14.81 -2.26 15.09
C SER A 339 14.17 -3.65 15.08
N ASP A 340 14.92 -4.65 14.64
CA ASP A 340 14.43 -6.05 14.58
C ASP A 340 13.99 -6.59 15.96
N LEU A 341 14.66 -6.14 17.02
CA LEU A 341 14.31 -6.49 18.40
C LEU A 341 12.89 -6.06 18.78
N ALA A 342 12.42 -4.94 18.24
CA ALA A 342 11.10 -4.40 18.53
C ALA A 342 9.94 -5.27 17.98
N PHE A 343 10.22 -6.19 17.05
CA PHE A 343 9.25 -7.18 16.59
C PHE A 343 9.12 -8.38 17.56
N THR A 344 10.11 -8.58 18.41
CA THR A 344 10.20 -9.67 19.39
C THR A 344 9.80 -9.26 20.81
N ALA A 345 9.96 -7.98 21.17
CA ALA A 345 9.48 -7.41 22.42
C ALA A 345 7.95 -7.28 22.37
N THR A 346 7.25 -8.16 23.09
CA THR A 346 5.79 -8.20 23.21
C THR A 346 5.28 -7.28 24.29
#